data_AF-A0A0W0VUC3-F1
#
_entry.id   AF-A0A0W0VUC3-F1
#
_cell.length_a   1.000
_cell.length_b   1.000
_cell.length_c   1.000
_cell.angle_alpha   90.00
_cell.angle_beta   90.00
_cell.angle_gamma   90.00
#
_symmetry.space_group_name_H-M   'P 1'
#
loop_
_entity.id
_entity.type
_entity.pdbx_description
1 polymer ?
#
loop_
_entity_poly.entity_id
_entity_poly.type
_entity_poly.pdbx_seq_one_letter_code
_entity_poly.pdbx_strand_id
1 'polypeptide(L)'
;MPNFKTQLNELKKINPSIIYSFEPESTPERLAGIETCETSIIPEQNQRLDMLNGYLYVENHILPHLEKHAGTISSQELLTWFDELHRIMGNTLMKNLRSASGKYTEQLILRWHNGCAISDEIIFYFSGKHPIKKEKEFVNALVKQYGVEKKAMEGFINLLHKLEKNEAIEIPQWQLQFIQENAKRLPGILVLNKLAIACLEDKLTFEEKSCVDKILKICCYPHEIPHKMDALAQETAKKLKEVDTNSEDDMIQFLADFYYKFTEIHPYGNGNGRVAAAMLNAFLLYFKKPSLSLRLPGERSEENSDYNQAFKEIDKTRTALAELIKKRIHTEEQKPYSDELLLETIAARVDTALSMQEILRLDPKFNLQTLLDEANKNHTQTLKEMVPQFLSLLNHDVQIFDLYSLILSKKLFEITLKKEKELKLKHESVKNISFITSLNPEQKNKVLAGLYNLTECKEWKLTSKGDSAWIVLNDKKTAGMIQQKLMEAQIGTIAMGQIKGQEGVWSVQCRNIDVKKVIDASHATSGLNPSQTPALSKN
;
A
#
# COMPACT_ATOMS: atom_id res chain seq x y z
N MET A 1 -8.41 7.05 14.55
CA MET A 1 -7.18 6.58 13.88
C MET A 1 -6.04 7.51 14.28
N PRO A 2 -4.82 7.03 14.54
CA PRO A 2 -3.68 7.92 14.78
C PRO A 2 -3.46 8.80 13.55
N ASN A 3 -3.23 10.09 13.75
CA ASN A 3 -2.96 11.03 12.65
C ASN A 3 -1.61 10.75 12.01
N PHE A 4 -1.41 11.19 10.76
CA PHE A 4 -0.21 10.88 9.99
C PHE A 4 1.09 11.35 10.66
N LYS A 5 1.09 12.55 11.29
CA LYS A 5 2.25 13.03 12.04
C LYS A 5 2.66 12.08 13.18
N THR A 6 1.69 11.48 13.88
CA THR A 6 1.96 10.49 14.94
C THR A 6 2.59 9.22 14.33
N GLN A 7 2.09 8.74 13.20
CA GLN A 7 2.64 7.57 12.53
C GLN A 7 4.08 7.81 12.04
N LEU A 8 4.38 9.02 11.54
CA LEU A 8 5.76 9.39 11.17
C LEU A 8 6.74 9.32 12.35
N ASN A 9 6.28 9.58 13.58
CA ASN A 9 7.11 9.47 14.78
C ASN A 9 7.47 8.01 15.13
N GLU A 10 6.89 7.02 14.46
CA GLU A 10 7.29 5.62 14.59
C GLU A 10 8.68 5.36 13.99
N LEU A 11 9.09 6.13 12.98
CA LEU A 11 10.45 6.10 12.43
C LEU A 11 11.43 6.69 13.44
N LYS A 12 12.48 5.92 13.78
CA LYS A 12 13.47 6.29 14.81
C LYS A 12 14.85 6.61 14.25
N LYS A 13 15.22 6.03 13.11
CA LYS A 13 16.55 6.15 12.49
C LYS A 13 16.51 6.85 11.14
N ILE A 14 15.39 6.74 10.43
CA ILE A 14 15.13 7.30 9.11
C ILE A 14 14.46 8.65 9.26
N ASN A 15 14.97 9.65 8.54
CA ASN A 15 14.39 10.97 8.49
C ASN A 15 12.97 10.90 7.89
N PRO A 16 11.91 11.26 8.64
CA PRO A 16 10.53 11.23 8.15
C PRO A 16 10.29 12.13 6.94
N SER A 17 11.18 13.07 6.67
CA SER A 17 11.12 13.92 5.48
C SER A 17 11.13 13.14 4.19
N ILE A 18 11.76 11.97 4.13
CA ILE A 18 11.74 11.10 2.94
C ILE A 18 10.30 10.69 2.58
N ILE A 19 9.39 10.60 3.55
CA ILE A 19 7.99 10.20 3.33
C ILE A 19 7.11 11.36 2.87
N TYR A 20 7.22 12.53 3.53
CA TYR A 20 6.36 13.67 3.17
C TYR A 20 6.90 14.46 1.99
N SER A 21 8.20 14.42 1.72
CA SER A 21 8.82 15.04 0.54
C SER A 21 8.66 14.22 -0.74
N PHE A 22 8.33 12.93 -0.61
CA PHE A 22 8.06 12.05 -1.74
C PHE A 22 6.91 12.58 -2.62
N GLU A 23 7.04 12.42 -3.94
CA GLU A 23 6.00 12.79 -4.91
C GLU A 23 5.28 11.52 -5.39
N PRO A 24 4.01 11.29 -4.99
CA PRO A 24 3.24 10.14 -5.45
C PRO A 24 2.95 10.24 -6.95
N GLU A 25 2.76 9.08 -7.58
CA GLU A 25 2.38 9.01 -8.99
C GLU A 25 0.85 9.13 -9.13
N SER A 26 0.43 9.91 -10.13
CA SER A 26 -0.98 10.10 -10.47
C SER A 26 -1.62 8.80 -10.99
N THR A 27 -2.93 8.65 -10.75
CA THR A 27 -3.70 7.54 -11.30
C THR A 27 -3.96 7.71 -12.79
N PRO A 28 -4.18 6.61 -13.55
CA PRO A 28 -4.61 6.69 -14.94
C PRO A 28 -5.86 7.56 -15.14
N GLU A 29 -6.82 7.50 -14.21
CA GLU A 29 -8.04 8.31 -14.22
C GLU A 29 -7.74 9.81 -14.13
N ARG A 30 -6.80 10.21 -13.25
CA ARG A 30 -6.35 11.60 -13.13
C ARG A 30 -5.61 12.08 -14.38
N LEU A 31 -4.77 11.23 -14.96
CA LEU A 31 -4.08 11.57 -16.21
C LEU A 31 -5.06 11.71 -17.39
N ALA A 32 -6.18 10.99 -17.34
CA ALA A 32 -7.25 11.08 -18.32
C ALA A 32 -8.23 12.25 -18.08
N GLY A 33 -8.09 13.00 -16.98
CA GLY A 33 -8.97 14.13 -16.65
C GLY A 33 -10.40 13.73 -16.29
N ILE A 34 -10.59 12.48 -15.84
CA ILE A 34 -11.90 11.91 -15.46
C ILE A 34 -11.96 11.57 -13.97
N GLU A 35 -11.05 12.13 -13.18
CA GLU A 35 -10.97 11.90 -11.75
C GLU A 35 -12.16 12.48 -10.98
N THR A 36 -12.61 11.71 -10.00
CA THR A 36 -13.30 12.21 -8.81
C THR A 36 -12.28 12.59 -7.73
N CYS A 37 -12.70 13.36 -6.73
CA CYS A 37 -11.87 13.64 -5.55
C CYS A 37 -11.37 12.34 -4.90
N GLU A 38 -12.22 11.31 -4.85
CA GLU A 38 -11.93 10.01 -4.29
C GLU A 38 -10.84 9.27 -5.07
N THR A 39 -10.94 9.27 -6.41
CA THR A 39 -10.01 8.56 -7.30
C THR A 39 -8.66 9.27 -7.49
N SER A 40 -8.51 10.52 -7.02
CA SER A 40 -7.23 11.24 -7.03
C SER A 40 -6.57 11.26 -5.65
N ILE A 41 -7.29 11.72 -4.61
CA ILE A 41 -6.73 11.96 -3.28
C ILE A 41 -6.32 10.65 -2.61
N ILE A 42 -7.22 9.65 -2.58
CA ILE A 42 -6.96 8.40 -1.87
C ILE A 42 -5.72 7.68 -2.41
N PRO A 43 -5.62 7.39 -3.73
CA PRO A 43 -4.52 6.58 -4.21
C PRO A 43 -3.17 7.28 -4.12
N GLU A 44 -3.11 8.61 -4.23
CA GLU A 44 -1.86 9.36 -4.05
C GLU A 44 -1.40 9.38 -2.60
N GLN A 45 -2.33 9.62 -1.66
CA GLN A 45 -1.95 9.68 -0.25
C GLN A 45 -1.67 8.28 0.33
N ASN A 46 -2.35 7.24 -0.15
CA ASN A 46 -2.02 5.86 0.21
C ASN A 46 -0.61 5.47 -0.21
N GLN A 47 -0.07 5.99 -1.33
CA GLN A 47 1.32 5.74 -1.69
C GLN A 47 2.30 6.29 -0.64
N ARG A 48 1.95 7.36 0.10
CA ARG A 48 2.77 7.85 1.22
C ARG A 48 2.74 6.89 2.41
N LEU A 49 1.58 6.31 2.69
CA LEU A 49 1.45 5.27 3.72
C LEU A 49 2.23 4.01 3.33
N ASP A 50 2.20 3.62 2.04
CA ASP A 50 3.02 2.52 1.52
C ASP A 50 4.52 2.80 1.69
N MET A 51 4.97 4.02 1.42
CA MET A 51 6.35 4.46 1.67
C MET A 51 6.72 4.40 3.17
N LEU A 52 5.86 4.93 4.06
CA LEU A 52 6.06 4.84 5.51
C LEU A 52 6.22 3.39 5.96
N ASN A 53 5.29 2.52 5.57
CA ASN A 53 5.31 1.10 5.93
C ASN A 53 6.58 0.40 5.41
N GLY A 54 7.03 0.74 4.20
CA GLY A 54 8.26 0.17 3.66
C GLY A 54 9.50 0.62 4.43
N TYR A 55 9.56 1.88 4.87
CA TYR A 55 10.68 2.38 5.66
C TYR A 55 10.65 1.88 7.11
N LEU A 56 9.46 1.67 7.70
CA LEU A 56 9.32 0.92 8.95
C LEU A 56 9.81 -0.52 8.78
N TYR A 57 9.57 -1.15 7.62
CA TYR A 57 10.12 -2.47 7.33
C TYR A 57 11.66 -2.45 7.27
N VAL A 58 12.25 -1.41 6.66
CA VAL A 58 13.71 -1.20 6.68
C VAL A 58 14.23 -1.11 8.12
N GLU A 59 13.64 -0.25 8.96
CA GLU A 59 14.12 -0.03 10.34
C GLU A 59 13.94 -1.23 11.25
N ASN A 60 12.80 -1.92 11.14
CA ASN A 60 12.41 -2.96 12.09
C ASN A 60 12.87 -4.36 11.69
N HIS A 61 13.17 -4.59 10.41
CA HIS A 61 13.52 -5.92 9.89
C HIS A 61 14.89 -5.94 9.20
N ILE A 62 15.09 -5.12 8.16
CA ILE A 62 16.32 -5.20 7.35
C ILE A 62 17.54 -4.72 8.15
N LEU A 63 17.46 -3.52 8.75
CA LEU A 63 18.60 -2.92 9.42
C LEU A 63 19.10 -3.72 10.63
N PRO A 64 18.25 -4.23 11.55
CA PRO A 64 18.71 -5.06 12.65
C PRO A 64 19.39 -6.35 12.16
N HIS A 65 18.92 -6.89 11.03
CA HIS A 65 19.53 -8.07 10.42
C HIS A 65 20.89 -7.75 9.80
N LEU A 66 21.02 -6.64 9.08
CA LEU A 66 22.32 -6.15 8.58
C LEU A 66 23.31 -5.93 9.73
N GLU A 67 22.89 -5.24 10.80
CA GLU A 67 23.75 -4.95 11.96
C GLU A 67 24.24 -6.23 12.68
N LYS A 68 23.43 -7.30 12.67
CA LYS A 68 23.77 -8.56 13.35
C LYS A 68 24.49 -9.57 12.45
N HIS A 69 24.25 -9.53 11.15
CA HIS A 69 24.58 -10.60 10.21
C HIS A 69 25.23 -10.13 8.90
N ALA A 70 25.75 -8.90 8.80
CA ALA A 70 26.33 -8.37 7.57
C ALA A 70 27.34 -9.30 6.86
N GLY A 71 28.22 -9.97 7.60
CA GLY A 71 29.19 -10.93 7.07
C GLY A 71 28.59 -12.21 6.47
N THR A 72 27.31 -12.47 6.71
CA THR A 72 26.62 -13.72 6.36
C THR A 72 25.34 -13.51 5.55
N ILE A 73 25.03 -12.27 5.14
CA ILE A 73 23.87 -12.01 4.28
C ILE A 73 23.99 -12.83 2.99
N SER A 74 22.94 -13.57 2.68
CA SER A 74 22.82 -14.38 1.47
C SER A 74 22.14 -13.60 0.34
N SER A 75 22.36 -14.02 -0.91
CA SER A 75 21.64 -13.45 -2.06
C SER A 75 20.13 -13.67 -1.95
N GLN A 76 19.70 -14.82 -1.43
CA GLN A 76 18.27 -15.13 -1.27
C GLN A 76 17.56 -14.20 -0.28
N GLU A 77 18.24 -13.79 0.80
CA GLU A 77 17.71 -12.80 1.73
C GLU A 77 17.53 -11.43 1.06
N LEU A 78 18.54 -10.98 0.29
CA LEU A 78 18.44 -9.73 -0.46
C LEU A 78 17.29 -9.75 -1.47
N LEU A 79 17.12 -10.83 -2.23
CA LEU A 79 15.99 -11.01 -3.15
C LEU A 79 14.65 -10.91 -2.41
N THR A 80 14.54 -11.58 -1.26
CA THR A 80 13.33 -11.54 -0.43
C THR A 80 13.02 -10.12 0.04
N TRP A 81 14.04 -9.35 0.46
CA TRP A 81 13.85 -7.96 0.86
C TRP A 81 13.45 -7.07 -0.31
N PHE A 82 14.02 -7.25 -1.50
CA PHE A 82 13.62 -6.50 -2.68
C PHE A 82 12.15 -6.74 -3.02
N ASP A 83 11.71 -7.99 -3.00
CA ASP A 83 10.32 -8.36 -3.30
C ASP A 83 9.37 -7.82 -2.24
N GLU A 84 9.72 -7.94 -0.96
CA GLU A 84 8.88 -7.48 0.15
C GLU A 84 8.77 -5.95 0.20
N LEU A 85 9.89 -5.24 0.00
CA LEU A 85 9.87 -3.78 -0.13
C LEU A 85 9.01 -3.34 -1.31
N HIS A 86 9.10 -4.01 -2.46
CA HIS A 86 8.23 -3.69 -3.60
C HIS A 86 6.77 -4.01 -3.30
N ARG A 87 6.50 -5.14 -2.63
CA ARG A 87 5.15 -5.56 -2.22
C ARG A 87 4.49 -4.48 -1.37
N ILE A 88 5.23 -3.90 -0.42
CA ILE A 88 4.77 -2.85 0.49
C ILE A 88 4.72 -1.49 -0.22
N MET A 89 5.85 -0.97 -0.71
CA MET A 89 5.98 0.40 -1.23
C MET A 89 5.32 0.62 -2.61
N GLY A 90 5.15 -0.46 -3.36
CA GLY A 90 4.49 -0.47 -4.66
C GLY A 90 3.00 -0.82 -4.59
N ASN A 91 2.46 -1.18 -3.42
CA ASN A 91 1.11 -1.74 -3.29
C ASN A 91 0.02 -0.91 -3.98
N THR A 92 -0.15 0.35 -3.57
CA THR A 92 -1.18 1.22 -4.15
C THR A 92 -0.87 1.58 -5.60
N LEU A 93 0.40 1.84 -5.92
CA LEU A 93 0.85 2.17 -7.27
C LEU A 93 0.48 1.05 -8.26
N MET A 94 0.89 -0.19 -7.96
CA MET A 94 0.67 -1.32 -8.84
C MET A 94 -0.83 -1.67 -8.93
N LYS A 95 -1.58 -1.51 -7.83
CA LYS A 95 -3.04 -1.67 -7.85
C LYS A 95 -3.72 -0.72 -8.84
N ASN A 96 -3.29 0.54 -8.90
CA ASN A 96 -3.81 1.51 -9.87
C ASN A 96 -3.47 1.11 -11.32
N LEU A 97 -2.31 0.48 -11.51
CA LEU A 97 -1.88 -0.09 -12.79
C LEU A 97 -2.45 -1.50 -13.06
N ARG A 98 -3.40 -1.95 -12.23
CA ARG A 98 -4.03 -3.29 -12.33
C ARG A 98 -3.03 -4.44 -12.38
N SER A 99 -1.95 -4.28 -11.63
CA SER A 99 -0.80 -5.18 -11.60
C SER A 99 -0.47 -5.57 -10.16
N ALA A 100 0.23 -6.69 -9.97
CA ALA A 100 0.61 -7.14 -8.63
C ALA A 100 1.91 -6.47 -8.16
N SER A 101 1.96 -6.04 -6.90
CA SER A 101 3.20 -5.65 -6.24
C SER A 101 3.97 -6.89 -5.75
N GLY A 102 5.27 -6.76 -5.54
CA GLY A 102 6.16 -7.85 -5.12
C GLY A 102 6.41 -8.95 -6.17
N LYS A 103 6.12 -8.69 -7.45
CA LYS A 103 6.37 -9.63 -8.55
C LYS A 103 7.11 -8.97 -9.68
N TYR A 104 8.07 -9.67 -10.27
CA TYR A 104 8.77 -9.20 -11.46
C TYR A 104 7.81 -8.96 -12.62
N THR A 105 8.13 -7.98 -13.45
CA THR A 105 7.35 -7.68 -14.65
C THR A 105 7.48 -8.82 -15.65
N GLU A 106 6.36 -9.19 -16.26
CA GLU A 106 6.28 -10.17 -17.34
C GLU A 106 6.17 -9.50 -18.72
N GLN A 107 6.05 -8.17 -18.74
CA GLN A 107 5.94 -7.34 -19.94
C GLN A 107 7.22 -6.56 -20.22
N LEU A 108 7.48 -6.28 -21.50
CA LEU A 108 8.53 -5.35 -21.91
C LEU A 108 8.30 -3.94 -21.34
N ILE A 109 9.38 -3.30 -20.88
CA ILE A 109 9.35 -1.96 -20.32
C ILE A 109 10.20 -1.02 -21.17
N LEU A 110 9.58 0.10 -21.58
CA LEU A 110 10.23 1.22 -22.26
C LEU A 110 10.26 2.42 -21.31
N ARG A 111 11.46 2.85 -20.91
CA ARG A 111 11.68 3.98 -20.00
C ARG A 111 12.03 5.23 -20.78
N TRP A 112 11.13 6.21 -20.78
CA TRP A 112 11.29 7.46 -21.53
C TRP A 112 12.09 8.48 -20.73
N HIS A 113 13.18 9.01 -21.29
CA HIS A 113 14.06 9.95 -20.58
C HIS A 113 13.38 11.28 -20.28
N ASN A 114 12.53 11.77 -21.20
CA ASN A 114 11.82 13.04 -21.08
C ASN A 114 10.35 12.88 -20.67
N GLY A 115 10.00 11.77 -20.02
CA GLY A 115 8.66 11.48 -19.51
C GLY A 115 7.83 10.59 -20.42
N CYS A 116 6.94 9.78 -19.82
CA CYS A 116 6.18 8.75 -20.54
C CYS A 116 5.12 9.28 -21.51
N ALA A 117 4.69 10.55 -21.40
CA ALA A 117 3.65 11.14 -22.25
C ALA A 117 4.02 11.14 -23.75
N ILE A 118 5.32 11.18 -24.08
CA ILE A 118 5.78 11.08 -25.47
C ILE A 118 5.34 9.75 -26.12
N SER A 119 5.21 8.68 -25.32
CA SER A 119 4.76 7.37 -25.82
C SER A 119 3.32 7.45 -26.34
N ASP A 120 2.44 8.18 -25.66
CA ASP A 120 1.06 8.37 -26.10
C ASP A 120 1.02 9.15 -27.42
N GLU A 121 1.81 10.22 -27.55
CA GLU A 121 1.89 11.00 -28.80
C GLU A 121 2.29 10.12 -29.99
N ILE A 122 3.32 9.29 -29.80
CA ILE A 122 3.79 8.34 -30.81
C ILE A 122 2.72 7.29 -31.11
N ILE A 123 2.12 6.69 -30.09
CA ILE A 123 1.07 5.68 -30.25
C ILE A 123 -0.10 6.25 -31.05
N PHE A 124 -0.55 7.46 -30.72
CA PHE A 124 -1.63 8.12 -31.45
C PHE A 124 -1.25 8.47 -32.89
N TYR A 125 0.00 8.88 -33.12
CA TYR A 125 0.48 9.23 -34.45
C TYR A 125 0.47 8.02 -35.38
N PHE A 126 1.11 6.92 -34.97
CA PHE A 126 1.15 5.66 -35.72
C PHE A 126 -0.21 4.95 -35.78
N SER A 127 -1.16 5.29 -34.90
CA SER A 127 -2.55 4.82 -35.00
C SER A 127 -3.43 5.70 -35.91
N GLY A 128 -2.87 6.76 -36.50
CA GLY A 128 -3.60 7.72 -37.33
C GLY A 128 -4.61 8.56 -36.56
N LYS A 129 -4.52 8.63 -35.22
CA LYS A 129 -5.45 9.34 -34.33
C LYS A 129 -4.92 10.66 -33.80
N HIS A 130 -3.62 10.91 -33.93
CA HIS A 130 -3.01 12.17 -33.53
C HIS A 130 -3.51 13.34 -34.40
N PRO A 131 -3.71 14.55 -33.85
CA PRO A 131 -4.18 15.71 -34.61
C PRO A 131 -3.21 16.15 -35.71
N ILE A 132 -1.90 16.12 -35.44
CA ILE A 132 -0.86 16.40 -36.43
C ILE A 132 -0.67 15.16 -37.31
N LYS A 133 -0.85 15.31 -38.62
CA LYS A 133 -0.75 14.22 -39.61
C LYS A 133 0.58 14.20 -40.36
N LYS A 134 1.18 15.37 -40.61
CA LYS A 134 2.43 15.47 -41.35
C LYS A 134 3.61 15.19 -40.43
N GLU A 135 4.47 14.27 -40.84
CA GLU A 135 5.64 13.81 -40.08
C GLU A 135 6.54 14.97 -39.63
N LYS A 136 6.90 15.87 -40.55
CA LYS A 136 7.75 17.04 -40.23
C LYS A 136 7.13 17.95 -39.16
N GLU A 137 5.82 18.16 -39.20
CA GLU A 137 5.11 18.96 -38.18
C GLU A 137 5.08 18.22 -36.84
N PHE A 138 4.87 16.90 -36.87
CA PHE A 138 4.84 16.05 -35.68
C PHE A 138 6.21 16.01 -34.98
N VAL A 139 7.29 15.76 -35.72
CA VAL A 139 8.66 15.81 -35.19
C VAL A 139 8.98 17.16 -34.56
N ASN A 140 8.65 18.27 -35.24
CA ASN A 140 8.89 19.59 -34.69
C ASN A 140 8.10 19.84 -33.39
N ALA A 141 6.88 19.31 -33.29
CA ALA A 141 6.08 19.39 -32.07
C ALA A 141 6.73 18.60 -30.92
N LEU A 142 7.18 17.36 -31.17
CA LEU A 142 7.87 16.54 -30.18
C LEU A 142 9.17 17.19 -29.69
N VAL A 143 10.00 17.69 -30.62
CA VAL A 143 11.26 18.39 -30.29
C VAL A 143 10.98 19.60 -29.41
N LYS A 144 9.96 20.40 -29.76
CA LYS A 144 9.59 21.59 -28.99
C LYS A 144 9.07 21.23 -27.59
N GLN A 145 8.28 20.17 -27.47
CA GLN A 145 7.64 19.79 -26.21
C GLN A 145 8.57 19.06 -25.25
N TYR A 146 9.43 18.18 -25.77
CA TYR A 146 10.25 17.27 -24.96
C TYR A 146 11.74 17.62 -24.95
N GLY A 147 12.19 18.61 -25.74
CA GLY A 147 13.57 19.10 -25.73
C GLY A 147 14.61 18.14 -26.32
N VAL A 148 14.17 17.14 -27.08
CA VAL A 148 15.08 16.15 -27.71
C VAL A 148 15.76 16.77 -28.93
N GLU A 149 17.03 16.41 -29.17
CA GLU A 149 17.76 16.79 -30.37
C GLU A 149 16.97 16.43 -31.64
N LYS A 150 16.74 17.42 -32.52
CA LYS A 150 15.91 17.24 -33.72
C LYS A 150 16.35 16.07 -34.59
N LYS A 151 17.66 15.92 -34.84
CA LYS A 151 18.21 14.83 -35.65
C LYS A 151 17.92 13.45 -35.04
N ALA A 152 18.00 13.34 -33.72
CA ALA A 152 17.69 12.10 -33.01
C ALA A 152 16.18 11.77 -33.12
N MET A 153 15.31 12.77 -32.96
CA MET A 153 13.87 12.59 -33.12
C MET A 153 13.47 12.22 -34.55
N GLU A 154 14.06 12.87 -35.57
CA GLU A 154 13.86 12.52 -36.97
C GLU A 154 14.30 11.07 -37.26
N GLY A 155 15.49 10.69 -36.80
CA GLY A 155 16.01 9.32 -36.95
C GLY A 155 15.11 8.28 -36.26
N PHE A 156 14.60 8.61 -35.08
CA PHE A 156 13.72 7.74 -34.31
C PHE A 156 12.35 7.54 -34.98
N ILE A 157 11.69 8.60 -35.43
CA ILE A 157 10.40 8.48 -36.15
C ILE A 157 10.56 7.72 -37.47
N ASN A 158 11.66 7.94 -38.21
CA ASN A 158 11.98 7.17 -39.41
C ASN A 158 12.17 5.68 -39.11
N LEU A 159 12.87 5.34 -38.02
CA LEU A 159 13.01 3.97 -37.56
C LEU A 159 11.64 3.33 -37.25
N LEU A 160 10.75 4.05 -36.57
CA LEU A 160 9.42 3.54 -36.26
C LEU A 160 8.59 3.26 -37.53
N HIS A 161 8.65 4.12 -38.55
CA HIS A 161 8.02 3.85 -39.86
C HIS A 161 8.63 2.65 -40.59
N LYS A 162 9.95 2.44 -40.46
CA LYS A 162 10.62 1.24 -40.99
C LYS A 162 10.10 -0.02 -40.28
N LEU A 163 9.98 0.00 -38.95
CA LEU A 163 9.52 -1.14 -38.15
C LEU A 163 8.03 -1.45 -38.33
N GLU A 164 7.20 -0.43 -38.51
CA GLU A 164 5.77 -0.57 -38.83
C GLU A 164 5.55 -1.54 -40.01
N LYS A 165 6.35 -1.37 -41.08
CA LYS A 165 6.28 -2.15 -42.32
C LYS A 165 7.12 -3.43 -42.30
N ASN A 166 7.90 -3.65 -41.25
CA ASN A 166 8.81 -4.79 -41.18
C ASN A 166 8.06 -6.05 -40.69
N GLU A 167 7.85 -7.00 -41.59
CA GLU A 167 7.18 -8.28 -41.28
C GLU A 167 8.12 -9.29 -40.61
N ALA A 168 9.44 -9.13 -40.72
CA ALA A 168 10.42 -10.05 -40.13
C ALA A 168 10.64 -9.86 -38.61
N ILE A 169 10.00 -8.84 -38.01
CA ILE A 169 10.05 -8.58 -36.58
C ILE A 169 8.67 -8.85 -36.00
N GLU A 170 8.54 -10.04 -35.43
CA GLU A 170 7.32 -10.52 -34.80
C GLU A 170 7.34 -10.22 -33.30
N ILE A 171 6.18 -9.83 -32.77
CA ILE A 171 6.00 -9.68 -31.32
C ILE A 171 5.64 -11.07 -30.79
N PRO A 172 6.41 -11.61 -29.83
CA PRO A 172 6.18 -12.97 -29.35
C PRO A 172 4.87 -13.08 -28.55
N GLN A 173 4.28 -14.27 -28.54
CA GLN A 173 2.96 -14.52 -27.93
C GLN A 173 2.89 -14.14 -26.44
N TRP A 174 3.98 -14.34 -25.70
CA TRP A 174 4.06 -13.97 -24.29
C TRP A 174 3.96 -12.45 -24.06
N GLN A 175 4.29 -11.62 -25.05
CA GLN A 175 4.13 -10.17 -24.96
C GLN A 175 2.76 -9.72 -25.47
N LEU A 176 2.21 -10.40 -26.49
CA LEU A 176 0.92 -10.08 -27.08
C LEU A 176 -0.23 -10.13 -26.05
N GLN A 177 -0.17 -11.02 -25.05
CA GLN A 177 -1.18 -11.09 -23.99
C GLN A 177 -1.33 -9.81 -23.15
N PHE A 178 -0.32 -8.92 -23.16
CA PHE A 178 -0.35 -7.63 -22.46
C PHE A 178 -0.85 -6.48 -23.37
N ILE A 179 -1.11 -6.76 -24.65
CA ILE A 179 -1.59 -5.79 -25.63
C ILE A 179 -3.10 -5.99 -25.83
N GLN A 180 -3.89 -4.95 -25.58
CA GLN A 180 -5.34 -5.02 -25.78
C GLN A 180 -5.70 -4.94 -27.28
N GLU A 181 -6.18 -6.06 -27.84
CA GLU A 181 -6.50 -6.21 -29.27
C GLU A 181 -7.58 -5.23 -29.78
N ASN A 182 -8.49 -4.78 -28.93
CA ASN A 182 -9.60 -3.89 -29.32
C ASN A 182 -9.27 -2.38 -29.18
N ALA A 183 -8.00 -2.03 -28.95
CA ALA A 183 -7.63 -0.64 -28.79
C ALA A 183 -7.58 0.08 -30.16
N LYS A 184 -8.28 1.21 -30.28
CA LYS A 184 -8.09 2.18 -31.40
C LYS A 184 -6.64 2.68 -31.55
N ARG A 185 -5.77 2.32 -30.59
CA ARG A 185 -4.36 2.65 -30.46
C ARG A 185 -3.43 1.49 -30.84
N LEU A 186 -3.98 0.34 -31.26
CA LEU A 186 -3.23 -0.89 -31.48
C LEU A 186 -2.04 -0.73 -32.45
N PRO A 187 -2.18 -0.08 -33.63
CA PRO A 187 -1.04 0.04 -34.56
C PRO A 187 0.19 0.70 -33.93
N GLY A 188 0.00 1.81 -33.21
CA GLY A 188 1.10 2.48 -32.52
C GLY A 188 1.71 1.66 -31.39
N ILE A 189 0.89 0.91 -30.64
CA ILE A 189 1.36 -0.01 -29.60
C ILE A 189 2.21 -1.12 -30.22
N LEU A 190 1.79 -1.71 -31.34
CA LEU A 190 2.54 -2.75 -32.04
C LEU A 190 3.89 -2.23 -32.54
N VAL A 191 3.94 -1.02 -33.09
CA VAL A 191 5.19 -0.40 -33.55
C VAL A 191 6.21 -0.24 -32.42
N LEU A 192 5.78 0.21 -31.24
CA LEU A 192 6.68 0.34 -30.07
C LEU A 192 7.15 -1.02 -29.54
N ASN A 193 6.29 -2.05 -29.58
CA ASN A 193 6.70 -3.40 -29.19
C ASN A 193 7.69 -4.00 -30.20
N LYS A 194 7.49 -3.78 -31.52
CA LYS A 194 8.48 -4.15 -32.54
C LYS A 194 9.82 -3.45 -32.32
N LEU A 195 9.81 -2.17 -31.94
CA LEU A 195 11.04 -1.45 -31.57
C LEU A 195 11.77 -2.15 -30.42
N ALA A 196 11.05 -2.51 -29.37
CA ALA A 196 11.64 -3.20 -28.22
C ALA A 196 12.28 -4.54 -28.62
N ILE A 197 11.57 -5.36 -29.39
CA ILE A 197 12.12 -6.62 -29.92
C ILE A 197 13.33 -6.36 -30.82
N ALA A 198 13.26 -5.41 -31.75
CA ALA A 198 14.35 -5.08 -32.65
C ALA A 198 15.63 -4.66 -31.90
N CYS A 199 15.47 -3.88 -30.83
CA CYS A 199 16.60 -3.44 -30.00
C CYS A 199 17.22 -4.59 -29.21
N LEU A 200 16.38 -5.43 -28.59
CA LEU A 200 16.84 -6.55 -27.75
C LEU A 200 17.45 -7.70 -28.56
N GLU A 201 17.07 -7.85 -29.83
CA GLU A 201 17.65 -8.83 -30.75
C GLU A 201 18.81 -8.24 -31.59
N ASP A 202 19.32 -7.07 -31.23
CA ASP A 202 20.39 -6.34 -31.93
C ASP A 202 20.16 -6.22 -33.47
N LYS A 203 18.89 -6.03 -33.86
CA LYS A 203 18.46 -5.84 -35.26
C LYS A 203 18.56 -4.39 -35.74
N LEU A 204 18.96 -3.46 -34.88
CA LEU A 204 19.11 -2.04 -35.19
C LEU A 204 20.55 -1.72 -35.62
N THR A 205 20.72 -0.76 -36.53
CA THR A 205 22.06 -0.22 -36.81
C THR A 205 22.58 0.58 -35.61
N PHE A 206 23.88 0.88 -35.61
CA PHE A 206 24.50 1.72 -34.58
C PHE A 206 23.83 3.11 -34.49
N GLU A 207 23.53 3.73 -35.64
CA GLU A 207 22.87 5.03 -35.71
C GLU A 207 21.42 4.99 -35.21
N GLU A 208 20.70 3.92 -35.56
CA GLU A 208 19.32 3.68 -35.08
C GLU A 208 19.30 3.52 -33.56
N LYS A 209 20.18 2.68 -33.01
CA LYS A 209 20.33 2.48 -31.57
C LYS A 209 20.69 3.78 -30.84
N SER A 210 21.62 4.58 -31.41
CA SER A 210 21.97 5.88 -30.87
C SER A 210 20.80 6.87 -30.83
N CYS A 211 19.87 6.82 -31.81
CA CYS A 211 18.65 7.63 -31.77
C CYS A 211 17.69 7.15 -30.68
N VAL A 212 17.53 5.84 -30.51
CA VAL A 212 16.71 5.23 -29.46
C VAL A 212 17.22 5.64 -28.08
N ASP A 213 18.51 5.43 -27.80
CA ASP A 213 19.14 5.70 -26.50
C ASP A 213 19.09 7.18 -26.08
N LYS A 214 18.87 8.10 -27.03
CA LYS A 214 18.66 9.53 -26.73
C LYS A 214 17.23 9.86 -26.29
N ILE A 215 16.27 8.96 -26.51
CA ILE A 215 14.84 9.20 -26.30
C ILE A 215 14.29 8.30 -25.20
N LEU A 216 14.65 7.02 -25.24
CA LEU A 216 14.17 6.03 -24.31
C LEU A 216 15.21 4.92 -24.10
N LYS A 217 15.04 4.22 -23.00
CA LYS A 217 15.75 3.00 -22.68
C LYS A 217 14.82 1.80 -22.75
N ILE A 218 15.26 0.75 -23.44
CA ILE A 218 14.55 -0.52 -23.50
C ILE A 218 15.17 -1.44 -22.45
N CYS A 219 14.37 -1.84 -21.47
CA CYS A 219 14.81 -2.75 -20.42
C CYS A 219 14.97 -4.18 -20.97
N CYS A 220 15.72 -5.01 -20.25
CA CYS A 220 15.98 -6.40 -20.64
C CYS A 220 14.70 -7.24 -20.74
N TYR A 221 14.82 -8.44 -21.34
CA TYR A 221 13.67 -9.32 -21.45
C TYR A 221 13.14 -9.74 -20.06
N PRO A 222 11.81 -9.86 -19.88
CA PRO A 222 11.21 -10.29 -18.63
C PRO A 222 11.78 -11.61 -18.07
N HIS A 223 12.05 -12.59 -18.94
CA HIS A 223 12.59 -13.89 -18.53
C HIS A 223 14.07 -13.81 -18.07
N GLU A 224 14.79 -12.74 -18.38
CA GLU A 224 16.16 -12.52 -17.91
C GLU A 224 16.22 -11.86 -16.54
N ILE A 225 15.13 -11.21 -16.10
CA ILE A 225 15.06 -10.47 -14.83
C ILE A 225 15.45 -11.36 -13.64
N PRO A 226 14.92 -12.59 -13.46
CA PRO A 226 15.31 -13.43 -12.33
C PRO A 226 16.81 -13.69 -12.26
N HIS A 227 17.45 -13.99 -13.39
CA HIS A 227 18.89 -14.25 -13.46
C HIS A 227 19.72 -13.00 -13.18
N LYS A 228 19.32 -11.84 -13.72
CA LYS A 228 20.01 -10.56 -13.45
C LYS A 228 19.85 -10.12 -12.00
N MET A 229 18.69 -10.34 -11.40
CA MET A 229 18.44 -10.04 -9.99
C MET A 229 19.23 -10.96 -9.06
N ASP A 230 19.33 -12.25 -9.35
CA ASP A 230 20.19 -13.17 -8.59
C ASP A 230 21.66 -12.76 -8.68
N ALA A 231 22.16 -12.42 -9.87
CA ALA A 231 23.52 -11.92 -10.05
C ALA A 231 23.77 -10.62 -9.26
N LEU A 232 22.84 -9.67 -9.30
CA LEU A 232 22.91 -8.45 -8.50
C LEU A 232 22.93 -8.76 -7.00
N ALA A 233 22.07 -9.67 -6.52
CA ALA A 233 21.99 -10.04 -5.12
C ALA A 233 23.29 -10.71 -4.64
N GLN A 234 23.86 -11.61 -5.45
CA GLN A 234 25.15 -12.24 -5.16
C GLN A 234 26.29 -11.22 -5.11
N GLU A 235 26.37 -10.32 -6.10
CA GLU A 235 27.37 -9.25 -6.11
C GLU A 235 27.21 -8.32 -4.91
N THR A 236 25.97 -7.93 -4.58
CA THR A 236 25.67 -7.04 -3.45
C THR A 236 26.06 -7.70 -2.12
N ALA A 237 25.68 -8.96 -1.90
CA ALA A 237 26.06 -9.72 -0.71
C ALA A 237 27.57 -9.88 -0.57
N LYS A 238 28.29 -10.07 -1.69
CA LYS A 238 29.76 -10.13 -1.69
C LYS A 238 30.37 -8.76 -1.34
N LYS A 239 29.98 -7.70 -2.05
CA LYS A 239 30.52 -6.34 -1.84
C LYS A 239 30.24 -5.80 -0.43
N LEU A 240 29.09 -6.11 0.16
CA LEU A 240 28.79 -5.74 1.55
C LEU A 240 29.80 -6.29 2.58
N LYS A 241 30.48 -7.40 2.26
CA LYS A 241 31.52 -7.99 3.12
C LYS A 241 32.90 -7.41 2.87
N GLU A 242 33.13 -6.91 1.66
CA GLU A 242 34.44 -6.47 1.18
C GLU A 242 34.63 -4.95 1.32
N VAL A 243 33.54 -4.18 1.40
CA VAL A 243 33.59 -2.72 1.51
C VAL A 243 34.28 -2.29 2.80
N ASP A 244 35.29 -1.43 2.69
CA ASP A 244 35.89 -0.80 3.86
C ASP A 244 34.96 0.29 4.37
N THR A 245 34.31 0.04 5.51
CA THR A 245 33.37 0.98 6.12
C THR A 245 34.05 2.24 6.66
N ASN A 246 35.39 2.30 6.71
CA ASN A 246 36.14 3.50 7.07
C ASN A 246 36.51 4.34 5.83
N SER A 247 36.40 3.77 4.63
CA SER A 247 36.63 4.43 3.37
C SER A 247 35.31 4.97 2.83
N GLU A 248 35.11 6.29 2.95
CA GLU A 248 33.90 6.92 2.47
C GLU A 248 33.72 6.74 0.96
N ASP A 249 34.80 6.81 0.19
CA ASP A 249 34.75 6.67 -1.27
C ASP A 249 34.38 5.23 -1.69
N ASP A 250 34.89 4.20 -1.02
CA ASP A 250 34.51 2.80 -1.30
C ASP A 250 33.03 2.53 -1.00
N MET A 251 32.55 3.04 0.14
CA MET A 251 31.14 2.97 0.51
C MET A 251 30.25 3.67 -0.52
N ILE A 252 30.59 4.91 -0.92
CA ILE A 252 29.80 5.67 -1.89
C ILE A 252 29.78 4.98 -3.25
N GLN A 253 30.91 4.46 -3.71
CA GLN A 253 30.98 3.74 -4.98
C GLN A 253 30.12 2.47 -4.95
N PHE A 254 30.13 1.73 -3.83
CA PHE A 254 29.23 0.59 -3.63
C PHE A 254 27.75 1.00 -3.72
N LEU A 255 27.34 2.08 -3.04
CA LEU A 255 25.96 2.56 -3.05
C LEU A 255 25.50 3.01 -4.44
N ALA A 256 26.36 3.74 -5.17
CA ALA A 256 26.08 4.19 -6.53
C ALA A 256 25.96 3.01 -7.50
N ASP A 257 26.88 2.03 -7.42
CA ASP A 257 26.85 0.82 -8.23
C ASP A 257 25.57 0.01 -7.99
N PHE A 258 25.21 -0.23 -6.73
CA PHE A 258 23.99 -0.95 -6.37
C PHE A 258 22.75 -0.24 -6.92
N TYR A 259 22.61 1.05 -6.64
CA TYR A 259 21.44 1.83 -7.04
C TYR A 259 21.28 1.81 -8.58
N TYR A 260 22.38 2.04 -9.30
CA TYR A 260 22.37 1.96 -10.76
C TYR A 260 21.95 0.57 -11.25
N LYS A 261 22.64 -0.49 -10.83
CA LYS A 261 22.36 -1.84 -11.32
C LYS A 261 20.93 -2.30 -11.03
N PHE A 262 20.40 -2.00 -9.84
CA PHE A 262 19.01 -2.32 -9.52
C PHE A 262 18.02 -1.57 -10.42
N THR A 263 18.18 -0.25 -10.54
CA THR A 263 17.28 0.57 -11.37
C THR A 263 17.42 0.28 -12.86
N GLU A 264 18.59 -0.24 -13.27
CA GLU A 264 18.90 -0.66 -14.61
C GLU A 264 18.19 -1.96 -15.01
N ILE A 265 18.25 -2.98 -14.15
CA ILE A 265 17.50 -4.23 -14.35
C ILE A 265 16.00 -3.95 -14.45
N HIS A 266 15.52 -3.00 -13.64
CA HIS A 266 14.12 -2.58 -13.62
C HIS A 266 13.15 -3.76 -13.39
N PRO A 267 13.33 -4.54 -12.30
CA PRO A 267 12.71 -5.84 -12.15
C PRO A 267 11.17 -5.80 -12.10
N TYR A 268 10.58 -4.69 -11.67
CA TYR A 268 9.14 -4.54 -11.49
C TYR A 268 8.51 -3.64 -12.55
N GLY A 269 7.19 -3.76 -12.75
CA GLY A 269 6.48 -2.94 -13.75
C GLY A 269 6.51 -1.44 -13.46
N ASN A 270 6.63 -1.04 -12.19
CA ASN A 270 6.93 0.32 -11.73
C ASN A 270 7.45 0.26 -10.27
N GLY A 271 7.74 1.40 -9.62
CA GLY A 271 8.16 1.46 -8.22
C GLY A 271 9.63 1.08 -7.95
N ASN A 272 10.41 0.76 -8.98
CA ASN A 272 11.81 0.34 -8.86
C ASN A 272 12.68 1.37 -8.12
N GLY A 273 12.50 2.66 -8.39
CA GLY A 273 13.24 3.73 -7.70
C GLY A 273 12.94 3.79 -6.19
N ARG A 274 11.74 3.39 -5.75
CA ARG A 274 11.36 3.35 -4.32
C ARG A 274 12.14 2.27 -3.59
N VAL A 275 12.19 1.08 -4.16
CA VAL A 275 12.95 -0.06 -3.61
C VAL A 275 14.44 0.23 -3.58
N ALA A 276 14.99 0.78 -4.67
CA ALA A 276 16.39 1.18 -4.74
C ALA A 276 16.75 2.22 -3.66
N ALA A 277 15.91 3.25 -3.49
CA ALA A 277 16.11 4.27 -2.47
C ALA A 277 15.98 3.70 -1.05
N ALA A 278 15.02 2.80 -0.81
CA ALA A 278 14.83 2.16 0.49
C ALA A 278 16.03 1.30 0.89
N MET A 279 16.54 0.48 -0.03
CA MET A 279 17.72 -0.36 0.20
C MET A 279 19.01 0.47 0.32
N LEU A 280 19.17 1.52 -0.49
CA LEU A 280 20.28 2.47 -0.33
C LEU A 280 20.28 3.09 1.08
N ASN A 281 19.11 3.47 1.59
CA ASN A 281 18.97 3.98 2.96
C ASN A 281 19.24 2.91 4.03
N ALA A 282 18.85 1.66 3.80
CA ALA A 282 19.21 0.55 4.68
C ALA A 282 20.74 0.38 4.81
N PHE A 283 21.45 0.45 3.68
CA PHE A 283 22.91 0.36 3.64
C PHE A 283 23.58 1.58 4.27
N LEU A 284 23.11 2.79 4.01
CA LEU A 284 23.61 4.00 4.67
C LEU A 284 23.55 3.89 6.20
N LEU A 285 22.40 3.49 6.74
CA LEU A 285 22.23 3.31 8.18
C LEU A 285 23.11 2.19 8.75
N TYR A 286 23.30 1.11 7.98
CA TYR A 286 24.26 0.06 8.34
C TYR A 286 25.69 0.62 8.45
N PHE A 287 26.11 1.46 7.51
CA PHE A 287 27.40 2.18 7.53
C PHE A 287 27.44 3.39 8.48
N LYS A 288 26.42 3.56 9.34
CA LYS A 288 26.33 4.66 10.32
C LYS A 288 26.31 6.06 9.68
N LYS A 289 25.80 6.15 8.45
CA LYS A 289 25.49 7.40 7.74
C LYS A 289 23.99 7.71 7.85
N PRO A 290 23.57 8.99 7.77
CA PRO A 290 22.16 9.35 7.81
C PRO A 290 21.39 8.80 6.61
N SER A 291 20.10 8.56 6.80
CA SER A 291 19.18 8.35 5.68
C SER A 291 19.03 9.63 4.87
N LEU A 292 18.91 9.52 3.55
CA LEU A 292 18.78 10.66 2.64
C LEU A 292 17.64 10.50 1.64
N SER A 293 17.10 11.63 1.20
CA SER A 293 16.33 11.70 -0.04
C SER A 293 17.27 11.97 -1.21
N LEU A 294 17.39 11.02 -2.14
CA LEU A 294 18.26 11.19 -3.30
C LEU A 294 17.75 12.30 -4.22
N ARG A 295 16.43 12.40 -4.36
CA ARG A 295 15.71 13.45 -5.11
C ARG A 295 14.97 14.35 -4.12
N LEU A 296 15.39 15.60 -3.99
CA LEU A 296 14.66 16.58 -3.18
C LEU A 296 13.38 17.05 -3.90
N PRO A 297 12.37 17.56 -3.16
CA PRO A 297 11.18 18.15 -3.76
C PRO A 297 11.50 19.17 -4.84
N GLY A 298 10.79 19.11 -5.97
CA GLY A 298 10.94 20.08 -7.06
C GLY A 298 12.10 19.82 -8.01
N GLU A 299 13.13 19.05 -7.60
CA GLU A 299 14.30 18.78 -8.45
C GLU A 299 13.96 18.07 -9.75
N ARG A 300 12.85 17.32 -9.78
CA ARG A 300 12.33 16.66 -11.00
C ARG A 300 12.11 17.67 -12.14
N SER A 301 11.62 18.86 -11.81
CA SER A 301 11.29 19.90 -12.79
C SER A 301 12.44 20.88 -13.01
N GLU A 302 13.47 20.86 -12.17
CA GLU A 302 14.63 21.72 -12.27
C GLU A 302 15.75 21.03 -13.05
N GLU A 303 15.87 21.36 -14.34
CA GLU A 303 16.82 20.71 -15.25
C GLU A 303 18.28 20.76 -14.78
N ASN A 304 18.63 21.82 -14.03
CA ASN A 304 19.98 22.05 -13.51
C ASN A 304 20.18 21.54 -12.07
N SER A 305 19.21 20.84 -11.47
CA SER A 305 19.39 20.23 -10.14
C SER A 305 20.52 19.18 -10.16
N ASP A 306 21.19 18.99 -9.02
CA ASP A 306 22.24 17.97 -8.91
C ASP A 306 21.71 16.58 -9.28
N TYR A 307 20.46 16.29 -8.91
CA TYR A 307 19.77 15.06 -9.24
C TYR A 307 19.67 14.86 -10.76
N ASN A 308 19.12 15.84 -11.49
CA ASN A 308 18.94 15.71 -12.93
C ASN A 308 20.29 15.64 -13.67
N GLN A 309 21.30 16.36 -13.21
CA GLN A 309 22.65 16.27 -13.77
C GLN A 309 23.26 14.88 -13.58
N ALA A 310 23.15 14.29 -12.38
CA ALA A 310 23.65 12.95 -12.10
C ALA A 310 22.94 11.88 -12.95
N PHE A 311 21.62 11.98 -13.10
CA PHE A 311 20.83 11.02 -13.87
C PHE A 311 20.98 11.16 -15.38
N LYS A 312 21.37 12.33 -15.90
CA LYS A 312 21.76 12.49 -17.33
C LYS A 312 23.02 11.69 -17.69
N GLU A 313 23.92 11.47 -16.73
CA GLU A 313 25.20 10.78 -16.94
C GLU A 313 25.20 9.33 -16.44
N ILE A 314 24.14 8.87 -15.78
CA ILE A 314 24.10 7.59 -15.05
C ILE A 314 24.44 6.37 -15.91
N ASP A 315 24.03 6.39 -17.18
CA ASP A 315 24.30 5.32 -18.14
C ASP A 315 25.74 5.34 -18.66
N LYS A 316 26.40 6.50 -18.64
CA LYS A 316 27.78 6.70 -19.10
C LYS A 316 28.78 6.44 -17.98
N THR A 317 28.50 6.93 -16.78
CA THR A 317 29.40 6.85 -15.62
C THR A 317 28.63 6.85 -14.30
N ARG A 318 29.27 6.31 -13.25
CA ARG A 318 28.71 6.19 -11.89
C ARG A 318 29.22 7.32 -11.00
N THR A 319 30.25 8.03 -11.44
CA THR A 319 30.88 9.15 -10.72
C THR A 319 29.86 10.24 -10.36
N ALA A 320 29.01 10.65 -11.30
CA ALA A 320 28.05 11.72 -11.03
C ALA A 320 26.99 11.32 -9.97
N LEU A 321 26.56 10.05 -9.97
CA LEU A 321 25.67 9.52 -8.94
C LEU A 321 26.39 9.38 -7.58
N ALA A 322 27.65 8.93 -7.58
CA ALA A 322 28.49 8.86 -6.39
C ALA A 322 28.67 10.24 -5.74
N GLU A 323 29.00 11.27 -6.53
CA GLU A 323 29.12 12.66 -6.05
C GLU A 323 27.79 13.21 -5.51
N LEU A 324 26.67 12.89 -6.15
CA LEU A 324 25.35 13.24 -5.63
C LEU A 324 25.10 12.59 -4.25
N ILE A 325 25.34 11.28 -4.13
CA ILE A 325 25.18 10.55 -2.86
C ILE A 325 26.10 11.16 -1.79
N LYS A 326 27.37 11.42 -2.11
CA LYS A 326 28.34 12.09 -1.23
C LYS A 326 27.79 13.42 -0.72
N LYS A 327 27.36 14.28 -1.64
CA LYS A 327 26.81 15.60 -1.32
C LYS A 327 25.58 15.51 -0.42
N ARG A 328 24.69 14.56 -0.67
CA ARG A 328 23.48 14.33 0.14
C ARG A 328 23.81 13.84 1.55
N ILE A 329 24.75 12.91 1.70
CA ILE A 329 25.22 12.45 3.02
C ILE A 329 25.73 13.65 3.84
N HIS A 330 26.66 14.42 3.28
CA HIS A 330 27.24 15.58 3.97
C HIS A 330 26.18 16.65 4.32
N THR A 331 25.21 16.85 3.43
CA THR A 331 24.10 17.79 3.68
C THR A 331 23.25 17.32 4.87
N GLU A 332 22.85 16.04 4.90
CA GLU A 332 22.06 15.49 5.99
C GLU A 332 22.83 15.42 7.32
N GLU A 333 24.15 15.16 7.30
CA GLU A 333 25.00 15.20 8.50
C GLU A 333 25.08 16.61 9.12
N GLN A 334 25.09 17.65 8.29
CA GLN A 334 25.15 19.05 8.75
C GLN A 334 23.79 19.58 9.19
N LYS A 335 22.76 19.35 8.37
CA LYS A 335 21.39 19.82 8.59
C LYS A 335 20.42 18.87 7.89
N PRO A 336 19.84 17.90 8.62
CA PRO A 336 18.83 17.02 8.05
C PRO A 336 17.72 17.79 7.37
N TYR A 337 17.30 17.36 6.18
CA TYR A 337 16.23 18.05 5.46
C TYR A 337 14.94 18.00 6.27
N SER A 338 14.33 19.17 6.45
CA SER A 338 13.01 19.33 7.05
C SER A 338 12.25 20.49 6.44
N ASP A 339 10.94 20.32 6.26
CA ASP A 339 10.02 21.36 5.82
C ASP A 339 8.70 21.20 6.60
N GLU A 340 8.51 22.06 7.60
CA GLU A 340 7.37 21.99 8.51
C GLU A 340 6.04 22.29 7.81
N LEU A 341 6.04 23.24 6.87
CA LEU A 341 4.85 23.59 6.10
C LEU A 341 4.46 22.45 5.17
N LEU A 342 5.44 21.84 4.49
CA LEU A 342 5.19 20.67 3.66
C LEU A 342 4.69 19.49 4.50
N LEU A 343 5.30 19.22 5.66
CA LEU A 343 4.85 18.19 6.59
C LEU A 343 3.39 18.41 7.01
N GLU A 344 3.01 19.63 7.37
CA GLU A 344 1.63 19.99 7.72
C GLU A 344 0.66 19.75 6.56
N THR A 345 1.03 20.23 5.38
CA THR A 345 0.26 20.05 4.16
C THR A 345 0.00 18.58 3.87
N ILE A 346 1.05 17.76 3.92
CA ILE A 346 0.96 16.34 3.60
C ILE A 346 0.20 15.57 4.69
N ALA A 347 0.39 15.92 5.96
CA ALA A 347 -0.37 15.32 7.05
C ALA A 347 -1.87 15.55 6.89
N ALA A 348 -2.29 16.79 6.62
CA ALA A 348 -3.69 17.11 6.37
C ALA A 348 -4.25 16.31 5.17
N ARG A 349 -3.48 16.19 4.07
CA ARG A 349 -3.86 15.40 2.90
C ARG A 349 -4.06 13.92 3.24
N VAL A 350 -3.12 13.31 3.95
CA VAL A 350 -3.19 11.89 4.33
C VAL A 350 -4.34 11.63 5.30
N ASP A 351 -4.51 12.48 6.32
CA ASP A 351 -5.60 12.35 7.28
C ASP A 351 -6.99 12.53 6.63
N THR A 352 -7.09 13.43 5.65
CA THR A 352 -8.28 13.58 4.77
C THR A 352 -8.56 12.27 4.04
N ALA A 353 -7.56 11.69 3.38
CA ALA A 353 -7.71 10.45 2.62
C ALA A 353 -8.16 9.27 3.51
N LEU A 354 -7.54 9.13 4.70
CA LEU A 354 -7.91 8.10 5.69
C LEU A 354 -9.34 8.28 6.19
N SER A 355 -9.74 9.51 6.48
CA SER A 355 -11.11 9.83 6.89
C SER A 355 -12.12 9.51 5.79
N MET A 356 -11.80 9.83 4.54
CA MET A 356 -12.64 9.55 3.38
C MET A 356 -12.79 8.03 3.13
N GLN A 357 -11.71 7.26 3.28
CA GLN A 357 -11.78 5.80 3.20
C GLN A 357 -12.68 5.20 4.28
N GLU A 358 -12.56 5.68 5.52
CA GLU A 358 -13.41 5.19 6.61
C GLU A 358 -14.88 5.56 6.37
N ILE A 359 -15.17 6.75 5.84
CA ILE A 359 -16.53 7.12 5.42
C ILE A 359 -17.03 6.17 4.33
N LEU A 360 -16.28 5.96 3.25
CA LEU A 360 -16.68 5.08 2.14
C LEU A 360 -16.91 3.64 2.62
N ARG A 361 -16.14 3.18 3.61
CA ARG A 361 -16.35 1.87 4.25
C ARG A 361 -17.67 1.82 5.03
N LEU A 362 -18.03 2.91 5.73
CA LEU A 362 -19.22 3.00 6.56
C LEU A 362 -20.48 3.34 5.76
N ASP A 363 -20.35 4.07 4.66
CA ASP A 363 -21.38 4.56 3.73
C ASP A 363 -20.83 4.54 2.28
N PRO A 364 -20.94 3.41 1.56
CA PRO A 364 -20.41 3.27 0.20
C PRO A 364 -21.06 4.18 -0.86
N LYS A 365 -22.17 4.84 -0.52
CA LYS A 365 -22.84 5.81 -1.41
C LYS A 365 -22.34 7.24 -1.21
N PHE A 366 -21.42 7.46 -0.26
CA PHE A 366 -20.82 8.75 -0.03
C PHE A 366 -20.13 9.28 -1.30
N ASN A 367 -20.33 10.58 -1.56
CA ASN A 367 -19.72 11.30 -2.66
C ASN A 367 -19.34 12.69 -2.16
N LEU A 368 -18.03 12.98 -2.09
CA LEU A 368 -17.53 14.24 -1.56
C LEU A 368 -17.94 15.41 -2.45
N GLN A 369 -17.93 15.24 -3.77
CA GLN A 369 -18.31 16.28 -4.71
C GLN A 369 -19.77 16.73 -4.50
N THR A 370 -20.68 15.79 -4.22
CA THR A 370 -22.09 16.11 -3.94
C THR A 370 -22.22 16.96 -2.68
N LEU A 371 -21.45 16.68 -1.64
CA LEU A 371 -21.45 17.49 -0.42
C LEU A 371 -20.85 18.88 -0.64
N LEU A 372 -19.79 18.98 -1.45
CA LEU A 372 -19.21 20.26 -1.85
C LEU A 372 -20.21 21.08 -2.67
N ASP A 373 -20.91 20.44 -3.60
CA ASP A 373 -21.95 21.06 -4.42
C ASP A 373 -23.15 21.50 -3.58
N GLU A 374 -23.59 20.70 -2.61
CA GLU A 374 -24.64 21.05 -1.66
C GLU A 374 -24.22 22.19 -0.73
N ALA A 375 -22.97 22.17 -0.25
CA ALA A 375 -22.39 23.25 0.55
C ALA A 375 -22.35 24.57 -0.23
N ASN A 376 -21.99 24.52 -1.51
CA ASN A 376 -21.97 25.67 -2.42
C ASN A 376 -23.39 26.17 -2.74
N LYS A 377 -24.34 25.25 -3.01
CA LYS A 377 -25.74 25.57 -3.34
C LYS A 377 -26.53 26.11 -2.15
N ASN A 378 -26.32 25.57 -0.95
CA ASN A 378 -27.14 25.89 0.22
C ASN A 378 -26.75 27.19 0.95
N HIS A 379 -25.74 27.93 0.49
CA HIS A 379 -25.44 29.28 1.00
C HIS A 379 -25.41 29.36 2.53
N THR A 380 -24.97 28.30 3.22
CA THR A 380 -24.89 28.30 4.68
C THR A 380 -23.99 29.45 5.10
N GLN A 381 -24.55 30.41 5.86
CA GLN A 381 -23.89 31.63 6.35
C GLN A 381 -22.47 31.35 6.89
N THR A 382 -22.30 30.22 7.57
CA THR A 382 -21.04 29.74 8.14
C THR A 382 -19.95 29.46 7.09
N LEU A 383 -20.30 28.90 5.93
CA LEU A 383 -19.34 28.68 4.84
C LEU A 383 -19.06 29.96 4.06
N LYS A 384 -20.04 30.86 3.91
CA LYS A 384 -19.86 32.17 3.27
C LYS A 384 -19.01 33.15 4.07
N GLU A 385 -18.91 33.00 5.38
CA GLU A 385 -18.04 33.82 6.24
C GLU A 385 -16.64 33.22 6.34
N MET A 386 -16.52 31.88 6.38
CA MET A 386 -15.22 31.20 6.41
C MET A 386 -14.52 31.21 5.04
N VAL A 387 -15.21 30.91 3.94
CA VAL A 387 -14.57 30.68 2.63
C VAL A 387 -13.88 31.95 2.09
N PRO A 388 -14.46 33.16 2.08
CA PRO A 388 -13.79 34.34 1.55
C PRO A 388 -12.66 34.88 2.45
N GLN A 389 -12.80 34.82 3.78
CA GLN A 389 -11.72 35.21 4.72
C GLN A 389 -10.56 34.23 4.67
N PHE A 390 -10.83 32.93 4.51
CA PHE A 390 -9.80 31.94 4.25
C PHE A 390 -9.16 32.19 2.88
N LEU A 391 -9.93 32.27 1.78
CA LEU A 391 -9.43 32.47 0.41
C LEU A 391 -8.58 33.75 0.20
N SER A 392 -8.82 34.81 0.98
CA SER A 392 -8.09 36.08 0.86
C SER A 392 -6.75 36.15 1.63
N LEU A 393 -6.37 35.10 2.37
CA LEU A 393 -5.20 35.10 3.27
C LEU A 393 -4.13 34.02 2.94
N LEU A 394 -4.13 33.39 1.75
CA LEU A 394 -3.53 32.06 1.59
C LEU A 394 -2.16 31.94 0.89
N ASN A 395 -1.36 31.00 1.41
CA ASN A 395 -0.74 29.94 0.59
C ASN A 395 -1.81 28.85 0.35
N HIS A 396 -2.29 28.70 -0.89
CA HIS A 396 -3.59 28.10 -1.25
C HIS A 396 -3.84 26.62 -0.88
N ASP A 397 -2.79 25.82 -0.71
CA ASP A 397 -2.93 24.35 -0.72
C ASP A 397 -3.30 23.71 0.63
N VAL A 398 -2.81 24.23 1.76
CA VAL A 398 -3.01 23.60 3.08
C VAL A 398 -4.46 23.74 3.54
N GLN A 399 -5.01 24.94 3.38
CA GLN A 399 -6.30 25.31 3.98
C GLN A 399 -7.51 24.75 3.19
N ILE A 400 -7.33 24.37 1.92
CA ILE A 400 -8.36 23.60 1.17
C ILE A 400 -8.51 22.20 1.78
N PHE A 401 -7.42 21.56 2.19
CA PHE A 401 -7.48 20.25 2.84
C PHE A 401 -8.01 20.33 4.26
N ASP A 402 -7.79 21.43 4.98
CA ASP A 402 -8.45 21.68 6.26
C ASP A 402 -9.97 21.78 6.11
N LEU A 403 -10.45 22.46 5.05
CA LEU A 403 -11.87 22.50 4.73
C LEU A 403 -12.42 21.10 4.41
N TYR A 404 -11.72 20.30 3.60
CA TYR A 404 -12.10 18.91 3.35
C TYR A 404 -12.13 18.10 4.65
N SER A 405 -11.11 18.22 5.49
CA SER A 405 -11.02 17.54 6.78
C SER A 405 -12.20 17.89 7.68
N LEU A 406 -12.62 19.16 7.72
CA LEU A 406 -13.78 19.61 8.50
C LEU A 406 -15.09 19.00 7.96
N ILE A 407 -15.29 19.03 6.64
CA ILE A 407 -16.48 18.44 5.99
C ILE A 407 -16.56 16.94 6.25
N LEU A 408 -15.43 16.23 6.08
CA LEU A 408 -15.35 14.79 6.33
C LEU A 408 -15.56 14.47 7.82
N SER A 409 -15.00 15.26 8.73
CA SER A 409 -15.22 15.10 10.17
C SER A 409 -16.69 15.25 10.55
N LYS A 410 -17.38 16.26 9.98
CA LYS A 410 -18.83 16.42 10.15
C LYS A 410 -19.58 15.19 9.63
N LYS A 411 -19.22 14.68 8.45
CA LYS A 411 -19.88 13.49 7.88
C LYS A 411 -19.64 12.23 8.71
N LEU A 412 -18.41 12.01 9.19
CA LEU A 412 -18.08 10.92 10.11
C LEU A 412 -18.92 11.02 11.39
N PHE A 413 -19.09 12.20 11.94
CA PHE A 413 -19.93 12.43 13.11
C PHE A 413 -21.41 12.13 12.82
N GLU A 414 -21.95 12.58 11.69
CA GLU A 414 -23.32 12.27 11.27
C GLU A 414 -23.56 10.76 11.09
N ILE A 415 -22.63 10.07 10.42
CA ILE A 415 -22.69 8.61 10.24
C ILE A 415 -22.63 7.89 11.59
N THR A 416 -21.73 8.34 12.47
CA THR A 416 -21.57 7.76 13.81
C THR A 416 -22.82 7.97 14.65
N LEU A 417 -23.39 9.18 14.66
CA LEU A 417 -24.66 9.48 15.32
C LEU A 417 -25.82 8.65 14.75
N LYS A 418 -25.88 8.47 13.42
CA LYS A 418 -26.89 7.64 12.78
C LYS A 418 -26.75 6.18 13.21
N LYS A 419 -25.53 5.64 13.21
CA LYS A 419 -25.25 4.28 13.69
C LYS A 419 -25.54 4.12 15.18
N GLU A 420 -25.24 5.11 16.01
CA GLU A 420 -25.56 5.11 17.43
C GLU A 420 -27.09 5.14 17.65
N LYS A 421 -27.82 5.95 16.88
CA LYS A 421 -29.29 5.97 16.88
C LYS A 421 -29.87 4.65 16.42
N GLU A 422 -29.33 4.04 15.36
CA GLU A 422 -29.75 2.72 14.86
C GLU A 422 -29.43 1.60 15.88
N LEU A 423 -28.30 1.68 16.57
CA LEU A 423 -27.94 0.77 17.66
C LEU A 423 -28.84 0.95 18.88
N LYS A 424 -29.17 2.20 19.24
CA LYS A 424 -30.14 2.54 20.29
C LYS A 424 -31.54 2.06 19.93
N LEU A 425 -32.00 2.26 18.69
CA LEU A 425 -33.26 1.75 18.16
C LEU A 425 -33.28 0.22 18.09
N LYS A 426 -32.16 -0.44 17.75
CA LYS A 426 -32.02 -1.89 17.88
C LYS A 426 -32.10 -2.32 19.34
N HIS A 427 -31.42 -1.63 20.26
CA HIS A 427 -31.51 -1.89 21.70
C HIS A 427 -32.92 -1.66 22.26
N GLU A 428 -33.66 -0.67 21.76
CA GLU A 428 -35.04 -0.38 22.12
C GLU A 428 -36.02 -1.36 21.48
N SER A 429 -35.78 -1.81 20.24
CA SER A 429 -36.56 -2.88 19.61
C SER A 429 -36.32 -4.24 20.30
N VAL A 430 -35.12 -4.48 20.84
CA VAL A 430 -34.80 -5.64 21.68
C VAL A 430 -35.39 -5.50 23.09
N LYS A 431 -35.47 -4.28 23.65
CA LYS A 431 -36.22 -4.01 24.89
C LYS A 431 -37.74 -4.12 24.71
N ASN A 432 -38.27 -3.81 23.53
CA ASN A 432 -39.70 -3.89 23.21
C ASN A 432 -40.15 -5.28 22.74
N ILE A 433 -39.24 -6.27 22.68
CA ILE A 433 -39.57 -7.71 22.69
C ILE A 433 -39.31 -8.27 24.11
N SER A 434 -39.79 -7.56 25.14
CA SER A 434 -39.84 -8.08 26.51
C SER A 434 -41.25 -7.99 27.10
N PHE A 435 -42.21 -8.62 26.41
CA PHE A 435 -43.20 -9.40 27.15
C PHE A 435 -42.57 -10.74 27.52
N ILE A 436 -41.64 -10.73 28.49
CA ILE A 436 -41.24 -11.96 29.18
C ILE A 436 -42.15 -12.08 30.40
N THR A 437 -43.23 -12.84 30.23
CA THR A 437 -43.89 -13.50 31.34
C THR A 437 -42.85 -14.35 32.08
N SER A 438 -42.77 -14.21 33.41
CA SER A 438 -41.90 -15.04 34.24
C SER A 438 -42.06 -16.52 33.88
N LEU A 439 -40.95 -17.26 33.75
CA LEU A 439 -41.01 -18.70 33.48
C LEU A 439 -41.89 -19.37 34.53
N ASN A 440 -42.82 -20.21 34.08
CA ASN A 440 -43.65 -20.99 34.99
C ASN A 440 -42.78 -22.06 35.72
N PRO A 441 -43.26 -22.66 36.82
CA PRO A 441 -42.47 -23.63 37.58
C PRO A 441 -41.98 -24.83 36.76
N GLU A 442 -42.77 -25.30 35.80
CA GLU A 442 -42.39 -26.42 34.93
C GLU A 442 -41.22 -26.05 34.00
N GLN A 443 -41.26 -24.85 33.42
CA GLN A 443 -40.18 -24.32 32.56
C GLN A 443 -38.89 -24.10 33.35
N LYS A 444 -38.96 -23.58 34.58
CA LYS A 444 -37.79 -23.42 35.44
C LYS A 444 -37.12 -24.77 35.75
N ASN A 445 -37.93 -25.81 36.01
CA ASN A 445 -37.41 -27.16 36.24
C ASN A 445 -36.74 -27.73 34.99
N LYS A 446 -37.30 -27.50 33.79
CA LYS A 446 -36.67 -27.91 32.52
C LYS A 446 -35.35 -27.20 32.27
N VAL A 447 -35.25 -25.91 32.58
CA VAL A 447 -33.99 -25.15 32.46
C VAL A 447 -32.93 -25.69 33.43
N LEU A 448 -33.27 -25.94 34.69
CA LEU A 448 -32.33 -26.53 35.66
C LEU A 448 -31.87 -27.92 35.24
N ALA A 449 -32.78 -28.77 34.75
CA ALA A 449 -32.44 -30.09 34.25
C ALA A 449 -31.53 -30.02 33.02
N GLY A 450 -31.79 -29.10 32.09
CA GLY A 450 -30.95 -28.91 30.90
C GLY A 450 -29.56 -28.38 31.24
N LEU A 451 -29.46 -27.42 32.16
CA LEU A 451 -28.17 -26.93 32.66
C LEU A 451 -27.39 -28.03 33.37
N TYR A 452 -28.05 -28.86 34.18
CA TYR A 452 -27.44 -30.04 34.77
C TYR A 452 -26.91 -31.00 33.70
N ASN A 453 -27.72 -31.34 32.68
CA ASN A 453 -27.29 -32.27 31.63
C ASN A 453 -26.14 -31.74 30.77
N LEU A 454 -26.03 -30.42 30.58
CA LEU A 454 -24.93 -29.81 29.84
C LEU A 454 -23.64 -29.74 30.66
N THR A 455 -23.75 -29.55 31.97
CA THR A 455 -22.61 -29.20 32.83
C THR A 455 -22.25 -30.25 33.86
N GLU A 456 -23.08 -31.27 34.03
CA GLU A 456 -23.04 -32.32 35.05
C GLU A 456 -23.08 -31.79 36.50
N CYS A 457 -23.53 -30.54 36.69
CA CYS A 457 -23.55 -29.87 37.99
C CYS A 457 -24.98 -29.59 38.47
N LYS A 458 -25.36 -30.05 39.68
CA LYS A 458 -26.74 -29.97 40.19
C LYS A 458 -27.07 -28.66 40.91
N GLU A 459 -26.07 -27.85 41.22
CA GLU A 459 -26.21 -26.70 42.14
C GLU A 459 -26.62 -25.39 41.45
N TRP A 460 -27.14 -25.47 40.23
CA TRP A 460 -27.64 -24.29 39.52
C TRP A 460 -28.79 -23.64 40.28
N LYS A 461 -28.71 -22.33 40.42
CA LYS A 461 -29.76 -21.48 40.98
C LYS A 461 -30.31 -20.59 39.89
N LEU A 462 -31.63 -20.48 39.80
CA LEU A 462 -32.31 -19.56 38.88
C LEU A 462 -32.80 -18.32 39.63
N THR A 463 -32.87 -17.19 38.94
CA THR A 463 -33.59 -16.01 39.41
C THR A 463 -35.07 -16.30 39.55
N SER A 464 -35.77 -15.46 40.33
CA SER A 464 -37.24 -15.54 40.49
C SER A 464 -37.99 -15.41 39.16
N LYS A 465 -37.41 -14.78 38.14
CA LYS A 465 -37.96 -14.66 36.78
C LYS A 465 -37.57 -15.83 35.86
N GLY A 466 -36.52 -16.58 36.20
CA GLY A 466 -36.00 -17.70 35.41
C GLY A 466 -35.18 -17.28 34.19
N ASP A 467 -34.86 -15.99 34.07
CA ASP A 467 -34.13 -15.37 32.95
C ASP A 467 -32.60 -15.43 33.12
N SER A 468 -32.11 -15.80 34.31
CA SER A 468 -30.69 -15.98 34.59
C SER A 468 -30.47 -17.11 35.59
N ALA A 469 -29.37 -17.83 35.42
CA ALA A 469 -28.91 -18.90 36.30
C ALA A 469 -27.47 -18.68 36.72
N TRP A 470 -27.09 -19.17 37.90
CA TRP A 470 -25.71 -19.19 38.35
C TRP A 470 -25.38 -20.43 39.16
N ILE A 471 -24.10 -20.78 39.16
CA ILE A 471 -23.52 -21.81 40.00
C ILE A 471 -22.25 -21.27 40.67
N VAL A 472 -21.94 -21.78 41.86
CA VAL A 472 -20.75 -21.44 42.64
C VAL A 472 -19.88 -22.69 42.75
N LEU A 473 -18.58 -22.55 42.52
CA LEU A 473 -17.61 -23.65 42.39
C LEU A 473 -16.33 -23.31 43.17
N ASN A 474 -15.71 -24.32 43.79
CA ASN A 474 -14.55 -24.11 44.67
C ASN A 474 -13.20 -24.17 43.95
N ASP A 475 -13.20 -24.22 42.61
CA ASP A 475 -11.98 -24.17 41.82
C ASP A 475 -12.21 -23.50 40.45
N LYS A 476 -11.17 -22.81 39.97
CA LYS A 476 -11.19 -22.05 38.72
C LYS A 476 -11.28 -22.94 37.48
N LYS A 477 -10.71 -24.14 37.54
CA LYS A 477 -10.57 -25.02 36.38
C LYS A 477 -11.94 -25.58 35.98
N THR A 478 -12.70 -26.08 36.94
CA THR A 478 -14.08 -26.55 36.75
C THR A 478 -14.98 -25.41 36.28
N ALA A 479 -14.84 -24.21 36.87
CA ALA A 479 -15.60 -23.03 36.43
C ALA A 479 -15.31 -22.65 34.97
N GLY A 480 -14.04 -22.70 34.55
CA GLY A 480 -13.64 -22.45 33.16
C GLY A 480 -14.20 -23.48 32.18
N MET A 481 -14.17 -24.77 32.55
CA MET A 481 -14.75 -25.85 31.72
C MET A 481 -16.26 -25.67 31.54
N ILE A 482 -16.99 -25.31 32.61
CA ILE A 482 -18.43 -25.08 32.56
C ILE A 482 -18.76 -23.84 31.74
N GLN A 483 -18.02 -22.74 31.91
CA GLN A 483 -18.17 -21.54 31.10
C GLN A 483 -18.05 -21.87 29.60
N GLN A 484 -17.01 -22.62 29.23
CA GLN A 484 -16.78 -22.98 27.83
C GLN A 484 -17.92 -23.83 27.26
N LYS A 485 -18.37 -24.88 27.96
CA LYS A 485 -19.51 -25.71 27.52
C LYS A 485 -20.78 -24.88 27.27
N LEU A 486 -21.06 -23.90 28.14
CA LEU A 486 -22.24 -23.04 28.00
C LEU A 486 -22.10 -22.03 26.85
N MET A 487 -20.89 -21.53 26.60
CA MET A 487 -20.60 -20.65 25.45
C MET A 487 -20.74 -21.42 24.13
N GLU A 488 -20.23 -22.64 24.06
CA GLU A 488 -20.36 -23.53 22.89
C GLU A 488 -21.83 -23.87 22.60
N ALA A 489 -22.63 -24.10 23.64
CA ALA A 489 -24.06 -24.36 23.51
C ALA A 489 -24.89 -23.12 23.13
N GLN A 490 -24.31 -21.91 23.16
CA GLN A 490 -24.95 -20.64 22.79
C GLN A 490 -26.33 -20.40 23.45
N ILE A 491 -26.49 -20.82 24.70
CA ILE A 491 -27.76 -20.80 25.43
C ILE A 491 -28.08 -19.47 26.12
N GLY A 492 -27.14 -18.52 26.12
CA GLY A 492 -27.27 -17.23 26.77
C GLY A 492 -25.95 -16.47 26.85
N THR A 493 -25.94 -15.34 27.57
CA THR A 493 -24.74 -14.56 27.85
C THR A 493 -24.02 -15.13 29.07
N ILE A 494 -22.81 -15.67 28.86
CA ILE A 494 -22.05 -16.37 29.91
C ILE A 494 -20.96 -15.47 30.49
N ALA A 495 -20.88 -15.40 31.82
CA ALA A 495 -19.82 -14.71 32.54
C ALA A 495 -19.26 -15.60 33.65
N MET A 496 -17.95 -15.54 33.88
CA MET A 496 -17.27 -16.22 34.98
C MET A 496 -16.48 -15.19 35.80
N GLY A 497 -16.53 -15.30 37.12
CA GLY A 497 -15.74 -14.45 38.01
C GLY A 497 -15.62 -15.00 39.42
N GLN A 498 -14.53 -14.62 40.10
CA GLN A 498 -14.30 -14.98 41.50
C GLN A 498 -15.26 -14.20 42.42
N ILE A 499 -15.80 -14.87 43.43
CA ILE A 499 -16.72 -14.24 44.38
C ILE A 499 -15.91 -13.33 45.33
N LYS A 500 -16.31 -12.07 45.40
CA LYS A 500 -15.64 -11.05 46.22
C LYS A 500 -15.69 -11.46 47.70
N GLY A 501 -14.50 -11.58 48.32
CA GLY A 501 -14.35 -11.94 49.73
C GLY A 501 -14.23 -13.45 50.01
N GLN A 502 -14.20 -14.31 48.97
CA GLN A 502 -13.97 -15.74 49.11
C GLN A 502 -12.85 -16.19 48.16
N GLU A 503 -11.66 -16.41 48.73
CA GLU A 503 -10.51 -16.84 47.93
C GLU A 503 -10.68 -18.29 47.48
N GLY A 504 -10.44 -18.56 46.18
CA GLY A 504 -10.65 -19.88 45.58
C GLY A 504 -12.08 -20.19 45.13
N VAL A 505 -13.08 -19.37 45.46
CA VAL A 505 -14.49 -19.61 45.08
C VAL A 505 -14.89 -18.80 43.84
N TRP A 506 -15.38 -19.48 42.81
CA TRP A 506 -15.74 -18.95 41.51
C TRP A 506 -17.24 -19.07 41.26
N SER A 507 -17.78 -18.13 40.49
CA SER A 507 -19.16 -18.19 40.01
C SER A 507 -19.21 -18.18 38.49
N VAL A 508 -20.09 -19.00 37.92
CA VAL A 508 -20.46 -18.94 36.50
C VAL A 508 -21.91 -18.51 36.42
N GLN A 509 -22.18 -17.47 35.63
CA GLN A 509 -23.51 -16.89 35.44
C GLN A 509 -23.91 -17.00 33.97
N CYS A 510 -25.13 -17.47 33.73
CA CYS A 510 -25.77 -17.48 32.43
C CYS A 510 -26.97 -16.53 32.47
N ARG A 511 -26.95 -15.46 31.67
CA ARG A 511 -28.01 -14.44 31.60
C ARG A 511 -28.73 -14.50 30.27
N ASN A 512 -29.97 -14.01 30.23
CA ASN A 512 -30.82 -14.02 29.03
C ASN A 512 -30.96 -15.45 28.47
N ILE A 513 -31.33 -16.39 29.34
CA ILE A 513 -31.39 -17.82 29.00
C ILE A 513 -32.43 -18.07 27.89
N ASP A 514 -31.99 -18.68 26.80
CA ASP A 514 -32.87 -19.23 25.77
C ASP A 514 -33.32 -20.64 26.19
N VAL A 515 -34.53 -20.73 26.76
CA VAL A 515 -35.09 -21.97 27.31
C VAL A 515 -35.15 -23.09 26.27
N LYS A 516 -35.47 -22.77 25.02
CA LYS A 516 -35.59 -23.78 23.96
C LYS A 516 -34.21 -24.37 23.65
N LYS A 517 -33.18 -23.52 23.52
CA LYS A 517 -31.81 -23.98 23.27
C LYS A 517 -31.24 -24.79 24.43
N VAL A 518 -31.55 -24.42 25.68
CA VAL A 518 -31.12 -25.22 26.84
C VAL A 518 -31.70 -26.64 26.78
N ILE A 519 -32.99 -26.76 26.44
CA ILE A 519 -33.66 -28.06 26.33
C ILE A 519 -33.08 -28.85 25.14
N ASP A 520 -32.99 -28.25 23.96
CA ASP A 520 -32.50 -28.90 22.74
C ASP A 520 -31.05 -29.38 22.90
N ALA A 521 -30.18 -28.55 23.49
CA ALA A 521 -28.78 -28.90 23.70
C ALA A 521 -28.61 -30.02 24.76
N SER A 522 -29.50 -30.11 25.74
CA SER A 522 -29.49 -31.18 26.75
C SER A 522 -29.93 -32.56 26.22
N HIS A 523 -30.71 -32.58 25.13
CA HIS A 523 -31.10 -33.82 24.45
C HIS A 523 -30.02 -34.30 23.47
N ALA A 524 -29.22 -33.40 22.91
CA ALA A 524 -28.08 -33.76 22.05
C ALA A 524 -26.96 -34.48 22.83
N THR A 525 -26.76 -34.17 24.12
CA THR A 525 -25.75 -34.83 24.97
C THR A 525 -26.20 -36.19 25.52
N SER A 526 -27.49 -36.52 25.51
CA SER A 526 -28.03 -37.81 25.98
C SER A 526 -28.14 -38.89 24.88
N GLY A 527 -27.77 -38.57 23.64
CA GLY A 527 -27.76 -39.49 22.49
C GLY A 527 -26.43 -40.21 22.21
N LEU A 528 -25.42 -40.08 23.08
CA LEU A 528 -24.15 -40.80 22.93
C LEU A 528 -24.22 -42.19 23.59
N ASN A 529 -24.31 -43.23 22.76
CA ASN A 529 -24.23 -44.64 23.13
C ASN A 529 -22.95 -44.96 23.94
N PRO A 530 -23.03 -45.76 25.03
CA PRO A 530 -21.86 -46.26 25.75
C PRO A 530 -21.26 -47.44 24.99
N SER A 531 -20.54 -47.18 23.90
CA SER A 531 -19.74 -48.20 23.23
C SER A 531 -18.54 -47.55 22.56
N GLN A 532 -17.57 -47.15 23.38
CA GLN A 532 -16.16 -47.03 23.00
C GLN A 532 -15.32 -46.84 24.27
N THR A 533 -15.19 -47.92 25.02
CA THR A 533 -14.08 -48.10 25.97
C THR A 533 -12.86 -48.54 25.15
N PRO A 534 -11.73 -47.81 25.13
CA PRO A 534 -10.50 -48.34 24.58
C PRO A 534 -9.98 -49.41 25.53
N ALA A 535 -9.81 -50.62 25.01
CA ALA A 535 -9.15 -51.71 25.71
C ALA A 535 -7.74 -51.28 26.13
N LEU A 536 -7.47 -51.36 27.44
CA LEU A 536 -6.13 -51.41 27.99
C LEU A 536 -5.44 -52.68 27.47
N SER A 537 -4.43 -52.52 26.63
CA SER A 537 -3.51 -53.59 26.27
C SER A 537 -2.68 -53.97 27.50
N LYS A 538 -2.90 -55.17 28.02
CA LYS A 538 -1.87 -55.91 28.76
C LYS A 538 -1.01 -56.67 27.74
N ASN A 539 0.23 -56.23 27.58
CA ASN A 539 1.44 -57.05 27.69
C ASN A 539 2.66 -56.14 27.72
#